data_AF-A0A061G0M7-F1
#
_entry.id   AF-A0A061G0M7-F1
#
_cell.length_a   1.000
_cell.length_b   1.000
_cell.length_c   1.000
_cell.angle_alpha   90.00
_cell.angle_beta   90.00
_cell.angle_gamma   90.00
#
_symmetry.space_group_name_H-M   'P 1'
#
loop_
_entity.id
_entity.type
_entity.pdbx_description
1 polymer ?
#
loop_
_entity_poly.entity_id
_entity_poly.type
_entity_poly.pdbx_seq_one_letter_code
_entity_poly.pdbx_strand_id
1 'polypeptide(L)'
;GSTNYWADLARYLAAYSKPGRKVYLSAAPQCPIPDRFLGAALSTGLFDYVWVQFYNNAPCQYSPGNTSKLLASWKRWAAIGAIKKLFLGLPAAKAGAGSGYIPPGVLTSKILPEIKKSPKYGGVMLWNRYLDKVTGYSAAIKSKV
;
A
#
# COMPACT_ATOMS: atom_id res chain seq x y z
N GLY A 1 -5.95 7.28 -17.75
CA GLY A 1 -5.46 8.58 -17.20
C GLY A 1 -4.09 8.89 -17.78
N SER A 2 -3.65 10.15 -17.69
CA SER A 2 -2.30 10.58 -18.12
C SER A 2 -1.24 10.26 -17.04
N THR A 3 0.02 10.10 -17.47
CA THR A 3 1.19 9.98 -16.58
C THR A 3 1.77 11.34 -16.17
N ASN A 4 1.24 12.43 -16.72
CA ASN A 4 1.82 13.77 -16.55
C ASN A 4 1.21 14.51 -15.35
N TYR A 5 1.96 15.47 -14.80
CA TYR A 5 1.53 16.50 -13.84
C TYR A 5 1.12 16.04 -12.42
N TRP A 6 1.17 14.75 -12.10
CA TRP A 6 0.90 14.27 -10.73
C TRP A 6 1.89 14.82 -9.70
N ALA A 7 3.14 15.04 -10.10
CA ALA A 7 4.15 15.67 -9.26
C ALA A 7 3.83 17.15 -8.99
N ASP A 8 3.38 17.88 -10.01
CA ASP A 8 3.00 19.29 -9.87
C ASP A 8 1.77 19.46 -9.00
N LEU A 9 0.76 18.60 -9.19
CA LEU A 9 -0.42 18.56 -8.33
C LEU A 9 -0.03 18.33 -6.85
N ALA A 10 0.89 17.39 -6.59
CA ALA A 10 1.37 17.14 -5.23
C ALA A 10 2.07 18.38 -4.64
N ARG A 11 2.90 19.09 -5.43
CA ARG A 11 3.57 20.33 -5.00
C ARG A 11 2.56 21.44 -4.69
N TYR A 12 1.58 21.66 -5.57
CA TYR A 12 0.57 22.70 -5.37
C TYR A 12 -0.32 22.42 -4.16
N LEU A 13 -0.75 21.15 -3.96
CA LEU A 13 -1.51 20.77 -2.78
C LEU A 13 -0.69 20.94 -1.49
N ALA A 14 0.58 20.53 -1.51
CA ALA A 14 1.47 20.70 -0.35
C ALA A 14 1.64 22.17 0.03
N ALA A 15 1.74 23.07 -0.96
CA ALA A 15 1.88 24.51 -0.76
C ALA A 15 0.67 25.17 -0.06
N TYR A 16 -0.50 24.53 -0.05
CA TYR A 16 -1.66 25.01 0.73
C TYR A 16 -1.57 24.70 2.22
N SER A 17 -0.57 23.94 2.68
CA SER A 17 -0.34 23.68 4.09
C SER A 17 0.04 24.96 4.83
N LYS A 18 -0.65 25.24 5.94
CA LYS A 18 -0.38 26.38 6.83
C LYS A 18 -0.04 25.89 8.24
N PRO A 19 0.63 26.70 9.09
CA PRO A 19 0.77 26.38 10.51
C PRO A 19 -0.59 26.01 11.12
N GLY A 20 -0.67 24.87 11.81
CA GLY A 20 -1.92 24.35 12.39
C GLY A 20 -2.91 23.71 11.40
N ARG A 21 -2.69 23.78 10.08
CA ARG A 21 -3.57 23.17 9.06
C ARG A 21 -2.75 22.59 7.91
N LYS A 22 -2.26 21.36 8.13
CA LYS A 22 -1.51 20.59 7.14
C LYS A 22 -2.45 19.88 6.15
N VAL A 23 -2.12 19.94 4.86
CA VAL A 23 -2.74 19.09 3.83
C VAL A 23 -1.95 17.78 3.76
N TYR A 24 -2.57 16.68 4.17
CA TYR A 24 -1.95 15.36 4.10
C TYR A 24 -2.05 14.79 2.69
N LEU A 25 -0.95 14.25 2.20
CA LEU A 25 -0.89 13.62 0.88
C LEU A 25 -0.69 12.12 1.02
N SER A 26 -1.54 11.35 0.34
CA SER A 26 -1.44 9.89 0.29
C SER A 26 -1.53 9.36 -1.14
N ALA A 27 -0.90 8.22 -1.40
CA ALA A 27 -0.83 7.61 -2.72
C ALA A 27 -1.15 6.10 -2.67
N ALA A 28 -1.81 5.62 -3.74
CA ALA A 28 -2.15 4.22 -3.95
C ALA A 28 -1.49 3.64 -5.21
N PRO A 29 -0.15 3.57 -5.31
CA PRO A 29 0.49 2.98 -6.48
C PRO A 29 0.20 1.47 -6.57
N GLN A 30 0.30 0.91 -7.77
CA GLN A 30 0.36 -0.54 -7.94
C GLN A 30 1.70 -1.09 -7.42
N CYS A 31 1.77 -2.39 -7.11
CA CYS A 31 3.00 -2.97 -6.57
C CYS A 31 4.22 -3.07 -7.52
N PRO A 32 4.11 -3.04 -8.87
CA PRO A 32 5.27 -2.95 -9.73
C PRO A 32 6.04 -1.64 -9.52
N ILE A 33 7.36 -1.71 -9.49
CA ILE A 33 8.25 -0.55 -9.28
C ILE A 33 9.06 -0.29 -10.56
N PRO A 34 9.13 0.96 -11.05
CA PRO A 34 8.39 2.13 -10.55
C PRO A 34 6.91 2.07 -10.95
N ASP A 35 6.04 2.73 -10.17
CA ASP A 35 4.65 2.92 -10.59
C ASP A 35 4.58 3.89 -11.78
N ARG A 36 3.90 3.46 -12.85
CA ARG A 36 3.85 4.20 -14.13
C ARG A 36 3.23 5.60 -14.01
N PHE A 37 2.26 5.79 -13.11
CA PHE A 37 1.51 7.05 -13.02
C PHE A 37 1.99 7.92 -11.85
N LEU A 38 2.30 7.30 -10.72
CA LEU A 38 2.61 7.98 -9.47
C LEU A 38 4.10 8.03 -9.18
N GLY A 39 4.96 7.37 -9.96
CA GLY A 39 6.41 7.35 -9.72
C GLY A 39 7.02 8.74 -9.58
N ALA A 40 6.74 9.65 -10.52
CA ALA A 40 7.24 11.03 -10.45
C ALA A 40 6.70 11.80 -9.23
N ALA A 41 5.43 11.59 -8.88
CA ALA A 41 4.82 12.24 -7.72
C ALA A 41 5.43 11.72 -6.41
N LEU A 42 5.62 10.42 -6.28
CA LEU A 42 6.23 9.79 -5.11
C LEU A 42 7.68 10.26 -4.90
N SER A 43 8.45 10.43 -5.97
CA SER A 43 9.82 10.94 -5.91
C SER A 43 9.94 12.37 -5.35
N THR A 44 8.83 13.12 -5.24
CA THR A 44 8.84 14.44 -4.58
C THR A 44 9.07 14.36 -3.07
N GLY A 45 8.84 13.20 -2.43
CA GLY A 45 8.92 13.05 -0.97
C GLY A 45 7.80 13.75 -0.18
N LEU A 46 6.79 14.28 -0.88
CA LEU A 46 5.70 15.04 -0.25
C LEU A 46 4.64 14.14 0.40
N PHE A 47 4.51 12.89 -0.04
CA PHE A 47 3.51 11.95 0.46
C PHE A 47 3.81 11.52 1.90
N ASP A 48 2.80 11.61 2.76
CA ASP A 48 2.86 11.18 4.16
C ASP A 48 2.61 9.68 4.31
N TYR A 49 1.69 9.15 3.50
CA TYR A 49 1.27 7.75 3.54
C TYR A 49 1.24 7.16 2.13
N VAL A 50 1.79 5.95 1.97
CA VAL A 50 1.74 5.21 0.70
C VAL A 50 1.16 3.83 0.96
N TRP A 51 -0.01 3.53 0.40
CA TRP A 51 -0.64 2.21 0.46
C TRP A 51 -0.52 1.50 -0.89
N VAL A 52 0.57 0.76 -1.06
CA VAL A 52 0.85 0.03 -2.30
C VAL A 52 -0.16 -1.10 -2.48
N GLN A 53 -0.76 -1.20 -3.66
CA GLN A 53 -1.74 -2.22 -4.01
C GLN A 53 -1.03 -3.55 -4.37
N PHE A 54 -0.98 -4.49 -3.43
CA PHE A 54 -0.35 -5.81 -3.61
C PHE A 54 -1.34 -6.85 -4.14
N TYR A 55 -2.11 -6.46 -5.16
CA TYR A 55 -3.12 -7.28 -5.83
C TYR A 55 -3.25 -6.89 -7.31
N ASN A 56 -3.94 -7.72 -8.10
CA ASN A 56 -4.04 -7.61 -9.56
C ASN A 56 -2.70 -7.56 -10.34
N ASN A 57 -1.59 -7.96 -9.71
CA ASN A 57 -0.24 -7.84 -10.26
C ASN A 57 0.61 -9.05 -9.88
N ALA A 58 0.60 -10.08 -10.74
CA ALA A 58 1.30 -11.36 -10.52
C ALA A 58 2.79 -11.26 -10.11
N PRO A 59 3.60 -10.29 -10.59
CA PRO A 59 5.01 -10.18 -10.21
C PRO A 59 5.26 -9.81 -8.75
N CYS A 60 4.27 -9.22 -8.06
CA CYS A 60 4.47 -8.63 -6.73
C CYS A 60 3.33 -8.85 -5.74
N GLN A 61 2.26 -9.56 -6.12
CA GLN A 61 1.20 -9.96 -5.21
C GLN A 61 1.49 -11.32 -4.52
N TYR A 62 0.64 -11.68 -3.57
CA TYR A 62 0.59 -13.03 -3.01
C TYR A 62 0.05 -14.05 -4.02
N SER A 63 0.67 -15.23 -4.04
CA SER A 63 0.13 -16.42 -4.71
C SER A 63 -0.15 -17.49 -3.65
N PRO A 64 -1.19 -18.34 -3.80
CA PRO A 64 -1.49 -19.39 -2.82
C PRO A 64 -0.25 -20.20 -2.43
N GLY A 65 0.12 -20.18 -1.15
CA GLY A 65 1.29 -20.89 -0.62
C GLY A 65 2.63 -20.17 -0.78
N ASN A 66 2.72 -19.05 -1.51
CA ASN A 66 3.96 -18.34 -1.81
C ASN A 66 3.86 -16.84 -1.51
N THR A 67 4.63 -16.39 -0.49
CA THR A 67 4.73 -14.99 -0.06
C THR A 67 5.95 -14.27 -0.63
N SER A 68 6.88 -14.98 -1.28
CA SER A 68 8.20 -14.47 -1.64
C SER A 68 8.16 -13.26 -2.57
N LYS A 69 7.29 -13.28 -3.59
CA LYS A 69 7.13 -12.16 -4.53
C LYS A 69 6.64 -10.88 -3.85
N LEU A 70 5.64 -11.02 -2.98
CA LEU A 70 5.12 -9.90 -2.20
C LEU A 70 6.17 -9.35 -1.24
N LEU A 71 6.82 -10.22 -0.46
CA LEU A 71 7.84 -9.79 0.50
C LEU A 71 9.05 -9.15 -0.19
N ALA A 72 9.47 -9.66 -1.34
CA ALA A 72 10.54 -9.06 -2.15
C ALA A 72 10.13 -7.66 -2.65
N SER A 73 8.90 -7.50 -3.17
CA SER A 73 8.39 -6.20 -3.60
C SER A 73 8.24 -5.23 -2.41
N TRP A 74 7.72 -5.68 -1.26
CA TRP A 74 7.65 -4.89 -0.04
C TRP A 74 9.02 -4.33 0.38
N LYS A 75 10.06 -5.17 0.39
CA LYS A 75 11.43 -4.75 0.72
C LYS A 75 11.92 -3.65 -0.22
N ARG A 76 11.65 -3.77 -1.53
CA ARG A 76 12.00 -2.74 -2.52
C ARG A 76 11.23 -1.43 -2.29
N TRP A 77 9.93 -1.49 -2.01
CA TRP A 77 9.14 -0.31 -1.66
C TRP A 77 9.64 0.35 -0.36
N ALA A 78 9.93 -0.44 0.67
CA ALA A 78 10.46 0.07 1.95
C ALA A 78 11.85 0.72 1.80
N ALA A 79 12.67 0.28 0.84
CA ALA A 79 13.96 0.88 0.56
C ALA A 79 13.89 2.28 -0.10
N ILE A 80 12.74 2.69 -0.65
CA ILE A 80 12.59 4.00 -1.29
C ILE A 80 12.66 5.12 -0.25
N GLY A 81 13.71 5.94 -0.30
CA GLY A 81 13.99 7.01 0.67
C GLY A 81 12.85 8.03 0.83
N ALA A 82 12.15 8.36 -0.26
CA ALA A 82 11.05 9.32 -0.27
C ALA A 82 9.80 8.86 0.50
N ILE A 83 9.68 7.56 0.83
CA ILE A 83 8.51 7.01 1.55
C ILE A 83 8.71 7.11 3.05
N LYS A 84 7.79 7.82 3.72
CA LYS A 84 7.77 8.02 5.18
C LYS A 84 7.04 6.88 5.91
N LYS A 85 5.82 6.58 5.48
CA LYS A 85 5.01 5.45 5.99
C LYS A 85 4.43 4.63 4.84
N LEU A 86 4.62 3.32 4.92
CA LEU A 86 4.26 2.34 3.92
C LEU A 86 3.20 1.39 4.49
N PHE A 87 2.12 1.20 3.75
CA PHE A 87 1.00 0.34 4.11
C PHE A 87 0.84 -0.77 3.08
N LEU A 88 0.47 -1.95 3.55
CA LEU A 88 0.18 -3.11 2.70
C LEU A 88 -1.26 -3.02 2.20
N GLY A 89 -1.49 -2.67 0.93
CA GLY A 89 -2.82 -2.62 0.33
C GLY A 89 -3.30 -3.97 -0.17
N LEU A 90 -4.45 -4.43 0.32
CA LEU A 90 -5.01 -5.76 0.05
C LEU A 90 -6.50 -5.72 -0.27
N PRO A 91 -7.02 -6.68 -1.06
CA PRO A 91 -8.45 -6.87 -1.19
C PRO A 91 -8.99 -7.54 0.09
N ALA A 92 -10.09 -7.01 0.63
CA ALA A 92 -10.74 -7.54 1.83
C ALA A 92 -11.44 -8.89 1.59
N ALA A 93 -11.73 -9.23 0.33
CA ALA A 93 -12.33 -10.51 -0.07
C ALA A 93 -11.74 -10.99 -1.39
N LYS A 94 -11.86 -12.30 -1.68
CA LYS A 94 -11.49 -12.87 -2.99
C LYS A 94 -12.16 -12.15 -4.16
N ALA A 95 -13.42 -11.75 -4.01
CA ALA A 95 -14.17 -11.01 -5.02
C ALA A 95 -13.75 -9.54 -5.19
N GLY A 96 -12.88 -9.00 -4.31
CA GLY A 96 -12.45 -7.60 -4.35
C GLY A 96 -11.36 -7.28 -5.37
N ALA A 97 -10.77 -8.30 -5.99
CA ALA A 97 -9.71 -8.18 -6.97
C ALA A 97 -9.72 -9.42 -7.89
N GLY A 98 -9.20 -9.29 -9.10
CA GLY A 98 -9.00 -10.44 -10.00
C GLY A 98 -7.96 -11.43 -9.46
N SER A 99 -6.99 -10.95 -8.66
CA SER A 99 -5.99 -11.80 -8.02
C SER A 99 -5.32 -11.13 -6.82
N GLY A 100 -4.62 -11.90 -5.99
CA GLY A 100 -3.79 -11.38 -4.90
C GLY A 100 -4.46 -11.35 -3.51
N TYR A 101 -5.65 -11.94 -3.36
CA TYR A 101 -6.27 -12.10 -2.04
C TYR A 101 -5.43 -12.98 -1.11
N ILE A 102 -5.23 -12.51 0.12
CA ILE A 102 -4.45 -13.19 1.16
C ILE A 102 -5.40 -13.64 2.26
N PRO A 103 -5.48 -14.93 2.61
CA PRO A 103 -6.23 -15.36 3.79
C PRO A 103 -5.69 -14.70 5.08
N PRO A 104 -6.55 -14.26 6.03
CA PRO A 104 -6.12 -13.60 7.27
C PRO A 104 -5.08 -14.39 8.08
N GLY A 105 -5.22 -15.72 8.14
CA GLY A 105 -4.24 -16.59 8.82
C GLY A 105 -2.86 -16.55 8.17
N VAL A 106 -2.78 -16.47 6.83
CA VAL A 106 -1.50 -16.35 6.11
C VAL A 106 -0.90 -14.96 6.32
N LEU A 107 -1.73 -13.91 6.25
CA LEU A 107 -1.29 -12.53 6.48
C LEU A 107 -0.66 -12.40 7.88
N THR A 108 -1.36 -12.87 8.91
CA THR A 108 -0.93 -12.71 10.31
C THR A 108 0.25 -13.59 10.70
N SER A 109 0.36 -14.82 10.16
CA SER A 109 1.44 -15.75 10.52
C SER A 109 2.70 -15.62 9.65
N LYS A 110 2.59 -15.22 8.37
CA LYS A 110 3.71 -15.27 7.41
C LYS A 110 4.15 -13.92 6.84
N ILE A 111 3.28 -12.91 6.84
CA ILE A 111 3.57 -11.63 6.17
C ILE A 111 3.77 -10.50 7.18
N LEU A 112 2.82 -10.29 8.10
CA LEU A 112 2.94 -9.25 9.13
C LEU A 112 4.25 -9.32 9.92
N PRO A 113 4.72 -10.50 10.39
CA PRO A 113 5.98 -10.59 11.12
C PRO A 113 7.20 -10.10 10.33
N GLU A 114 7.20 -10.25 9.00
CA GLU A 114 8.30 -9.82 8.14
C GLU A 114 8.22 -8.33 7.82
N ILE A 115 7.03 -7.83 7.46
CA ILE A 115 6.90 -6.43 7.02
C ILE A 115 6.99 -5.44 8.19
N LYS A 116 6.59 -5.84 9.41
CA LYS A 116 6.67 -5.03 10.63
C LYS A 116 8.12 -4.78 11.09
N LYS A 117 9.11 -5.52 10.57
CA LYS A 117 10.54 -5.25 10.82
C LYS A 117 11.01 -3.93 10.20
N SER A 118 10.28 -3.40 9.21
CA SER A 118 10.60 -2.10 8.60
C SER A 118 10.12 -0.95 9.49
N PRO A 119 10.97 0.05 9.80
CA PRO A 119 10.54 1.25 10.55
C PRO A 119 9.52 2.10 9.78
N LYS A 120 9.40 1.89 8.47
CA LYS A 120 8.41 2.55 7.60
C LYS A 120 7.04 1.86 7.64
N TYR A 121 6.89 0.69 8.26
CA TYR A 121 5.58 0.06 8.37
C TYR A 121 4.57 1.01 9.04
N GLY A 122 3.46 1.24 8.35
CA GLY A 122 2.35 2.08 8.81
C GLY A 122 1.06 1.30 9.08
N GLY A 123 0.91 0.10 8.52
CA GLY A 123 -0.29 -0.73 8.69
C GLY A 123 -0.72 -1.45 7.42
N VAL A 124 -2.01 -1.73 7.34
CA VAL A 124 -2.69 -2.40 6.21
C VAL A 124 -3.79 -1.48 5.67
N MET A 125 -3.95 -1.42 4.35
CA MET A 125 -5.06 -0.78 3.66
C MET A 125 -5.96 -1.87 3.05
N LEU A 126 -7.28 -1.75 3.20
CA LEU A 126 -8.23 -2.74 2.69
C LEU A 126 -9.13 -2.15 1.61
N TRP A 127 -9.13 -2.80 0.45
CA TRP A 127 -10.10 -2.59 -0.62
C TRP A 127 -11.20 -3.65 -0.54
N ASN A 128 -12.42 -3.35 -0.12
CA ASN A 128 -12.95 -2.07 0.35
C ASN A 128 -13.86 -2.30 1.56
N ARG A 129 -14.46 -1.23 2.09
CA ARG A 129 -15.32 -1.30 3.29
C ARG A 129 -16.51 -2.26 3.14
N TYR A 130 -17.12 -2.33 1.96
CA TYR A 130 -18.26 -3.20 1.70
C TYR A 130 -17.86 -4.67 1.89
N LEU A 131 -16.81 -5.10 1.20
CA LEU A 131 -16.32 -6.48 1.28
C LEU A 131 -15.75 -6.82 2.67
N ASP A 132 -15.12 -5.85 3.33
CA ASP A 132 -14.65 -6.01 4.70
C ASP A 132 -15.81 -6.25 5.68
N LYS A 133 -16.95 -5.56 5.50
CA LYS A 133 -18.16 -5.80 6.31
C LYS A 133 -18.73 -7.20 6.10
N VAL A 134 -18.71 -7.69 4.86
CA VAL A 134 -19.24 -9.02 4.50
C VAL A 134 -18.34 -10.15 5.03
N THR A 135 -17.02 -9.97 4.99
CA THR A 135 -16.06 -11.05 5.29
C THR A 135 -15.42 -10.97 6.67
N GLY A 136 -15.51 -9.82 7.35
CA GLY A 136 -14.86 -9.59 8.64
C GLY A 136 -13.34 -9.56 8.57
N TYR A 137 -12.75 -9.21 7.41
CA TYR A 137 -11.30 -9.28 7.20
C TYR A 137 -10.52 -8.45 8.22
N SER A 138 -10.91 -7.19 8.43
CA SER A 138 -10.30 -6.28 9.40
C SER A 138 -10.44 -6.82 10.83
N ALA A 139 -11.61 -7.34 11.21
CA ALA A 139 -11.84 -7.94 12.52
C ALA A 139 -10.88 -9.12 12.78
N ALA A 140 -10.62 -9.94 11.76
CA ALA A 140 -9.71 -11.09 11.87
C ALA A 140 -8.23 -10.70 12.02
N ILE A 141 -7.82 -9.49 11.61
CA ILE A 141 -6.41 -9.07 11.64
C ILE A 141 -6.11 -7.95 12.64
N LYS A 142 -7.14 -7.28 13.18
CA LYS A 142 -7.03 -6.05 13.99
C LYS A 142 -6.04 -6.17 15.15
N SER A 143 -5.98 -7.31 15.84
CA SER A 143 -5.08 -7.51 16.99
C SER A 143 -3.61 -7.72 16.60
N LYS A 144 -3.30 -7.86 15.31
CA LYS A 144 -1.95 -8.15 14.80
C LYS A 144 -1.33 -7.00 14.00
N VAL A 145 -2.15 -6.10 13.48
CA VAL A 145 -1.72 -4.94 12.68
C VAL A 145 -1.01 -3.92 13.55
#